data_AF-A0A8K1FWX8-F1
#
_entry.id   AF-A0A8K1FWX8-F1
#
_cell.length_a   1.000
_cell.length_b   1.000
_cell.length_c   1.000
_cell.angle_alpha   90.00
_cell.angle_beta   90.00
_cell.angle_gamma   90.00
#
_symmetry.space_group_name_H-M   'P 1'
#
loop_
_entity.id
_entity.type
_entity.pdbx_description
1 polymer ?
#
loop_
_entity_poly.entity_id
_entity_poly.type
_entity_poly.pdbx_seq_one_letter_code
_entity_poly.pdbx_strand_id
1 'polypeptide(L)' 'MLETAAAADPELDPEDLVHFSVGDLPSRGYGVMGEIRRQGKLCDVTLKVRPGEGEGSERGWGTSNHEGE' A
#
# COMPACT_ATOMS: atom_id res chain seq x y z
N MET A 1 -11.72 -21.25 19.81
CA MET A 1 -10.69 -20.31 19.32
C MET A 1 -10.71 -20.40 17.82
N LEU A 2 -11.11 -19.34 17.12
CA LEU A 2 -11.17 -19.33 15.66
C LEU A 2 -9.79 -18.88 15.15
N GLU A 3 -8.90 -19.83 14.87
CA GLU A 3 -7.69 -19.54 14.12
C GLU A 3 -8.06 -19.48 12.64
N THR A 4 -8.40 -18.29 12.16
CA THR A 4 -8.35 -18.01 10.72
C THR A 4 -6.87 -17.84 10.37
N ALA A 5 -6.19 -18.96 10.12
CA ALA A 5 -4.98 -18.93 9.32
C ALA A 5 -5.42 -18.42 7.94
N ALA A 6 -5.09 -17.17 7.64
CA ALA A 6 -5.20 -16.63 6.31
C ALA A 6 -4.56 -17.67 5.38
N ALA A 7 -5.33 -18.17 4.41
CA ALA A 7 -4.80 -19.03 3.38
C ALA A 7 -3.70 -18.24 2.67
N ALA A 8 -2.45 -18.47 3.08
CA ALA A 8 -1.30 -18.01 2.34
C ALA A 8 -1.44 -18.64 0.95
N ASP A 9 -1.44 -17.79 -0.07
CA ASP A 9 -1.28 -18.26 -1.44
C ASP A 9 -0.03 -19.16 -1.48
N PRO A 10 -0.13 -20.43 -1.90
CA PRO A 10 0.98 -21.37 -1.82
C PRO A 10 2.19 -20.97 -2.67
N GLU A 11 2.08 -19.94 -3.52
CA GLU A 11 3.20 -19.39 -4.29
C GLU A 11 3.93 -18.22 -3.61
N LEU A 12 3.43 -17.69 -2.49
CA LEU A 12 4.09 -16.59 -1.77
C LEU A 12 5.10 -17.14 -0.74
N ASP A 13 6.36 -16.76 -0.90
CA ASP A 13 7.43 -17.10 0.04
C ASP A 13 7.13 -16.45 1.42
N PRO A 14 7.00 -17.24 2.51
CA PRO A 14 6.78 -16.70 3.84
C PRO A 14 7.87 -15.72 4.28
N GLU A 15 9.05 -15.76 3.68
CA GLU A 15 10.17 -14.87 3.94
C GLU A 15 9.93 -13.46 3.35
N ASP A 16 9.08 -13.35 2.34
CA ASP A 16 8.65 -12.08 1.73
C ASP A 16 7.43 -11.46 2.44
N LEU A 17 6.86 -12.17 3.42
CA LEU A 17 5.71 -11.73 4.21
C LEU A 17 6.15 -11.10 5.52
N VAL A 18 5.58 -9.93 5.85
CA VAL A 18 5.79 -9.29 7.15
C VAL A 18 4.48 -9.29 7.94
N HIS A 19 4.49 -9.93 9.11
CA HIS A 19 3.33 -10.01 9.99
C HIS A 19 3.29 -8.85 10.99
N PHE A 20 2.14 -8.16 11.05
CA PHE A 20 1.86 -7.11 12.04
C PHE A 20 0.52 -7.37 12.72
N SER A 21 0.45 -7.19 14.03
CA SER A 21 -0.83 -7.01 14.71
C SER A 21 -1.34 -5.59 14.48
N VAL A 22 -2.65 -5.37 14.55
CA VAL A 22 -3.25 -4.02 14.39
C VAL A 22 -2.64 -2.99 15.35
N GLY A 23 -2.29 -3.41 16.57
CA GLY A 23 -1.62 -2.57 17.57
C GLY A 23 -0.17 -2.19 17.23
N ASP A 24 0.51 -2.95 16.38
CA ASP A 24 1.89 -2.70 15.95
C ASP A 24 1.97 -1.77 14.73
N LEU A 25 0.84 -1.51 14.06
CA LEU A 25 0.78 -0.66 12.87
C LEU A 25 1.34 0.75 13.13
N PRO A 26 0.98 1.46 14.23
CA PRO A 26 1.47 2.82 14.47
C PRO A 26 2.98 2.89 14.69
N SER A 27 3.55 1.92 15.42
CA SER A 27 4.94 1.95 15.86
C SER A 27 5.90 1.31 14.85
N ARG A 28 5.45 0.33 14.07
CA ARG A 28 6.29 -0.45 13.15
C ARG A 28 5.71 -0.56 11.75
N GLY A 29 4.41 -0.80 11.61
CA GLY A 29 3.79 -1.08 10.30
C GLY A 29 3.81 0.10 9.32
N TYR A 30 3.34 1.28 9.72
CA TYR A 30 3.24 2.43 8.81
C TYR A 30 4.59 2.92 8.28
N GLY A 31 5.65 2.81 9.10
CA GLY A 31 7.01 3.14 8.66
C GLY A 31 7.47 2.25 7.50
N VAL A 32 7.27 0.94 7.65
CA VAL A 32 7.59 -0.07 6.63
C VAL A 32 6.77 0.14 5.36
N MET A 33 5.44 0.31 5.48
CA MET A 33 4.58 0.62 4.33
C MET A 33 5.02 1.89 3.59
N GLY A 34 5.44 2.91 4.33
CA GLY A 34 5.98 4.14 3.76
C GLY A 34 7.26 3.92 2.96
N GLU A 35 8.14 3.04 3.42
CA GLU A 35 9.38 2.70 2.71
C GLU A 35 9.11 1.91 1.42
N ILE A 36 8.23 0.91 1.48
CA ILE A 36 7.78 0.12 0.32
C ILE A 36 7.25 1.07 -0.78
N ARG A 37 6.39 2.03 -0.42
CA ARG A 37 5.87 3.04 -1.34
C ARG A 37 6.95 3.95 -1.93
N ARG A 38 7.94 4.37 -1.15
CA ARG A 38 9.06 5.19 -1.66
C ARG A 38 9.93 4.43 -2.66
N GLN A 39 10.00 3.11 -2.53
CA GLN A 39 10.65 2.22 -3.49
C GLN A 39 9.77 1.91 -4.71
N GLY A 40 8.50 2.32 -4.73
CA GLY A 40 7.54 2.02 -5.81
C GLY A 40 7.06 0.56 -5.83
N LYS A 41 7.25 -0.19 -4.75
CA LYS A 41 6.87 -1.60 -4.65
C LYS A 41 5.43 -1.74 -4.16
N LEU A 42 4.76 -2.82 -4.58
CA LEU A 42 3.38 -3.15 -4.14
C LEU A 42 2.40 -1.98 -4.32
N CYS A 43 2.57 -1.20 -5.39
CA CYS A 43 1.74 -0.02 -5.70
C CYS A 43 0.88 -0.31 -6.93
N ASP A 44 -0.34 -0.80 -6.75
CA ASP A 44 -1.24 -1.11 -7.88
C ASP A 44 -1.83 0.14 -8.54
N VAL A 45 -1.94 1.22 -7.76
CA VAL A 45 -2.56 2.48 -8.18
C VAL A 45 -1.55 3.61 -8.14
N THR A 46 -1.47 4.37 -9.23
CA THR A 46 -0.73 5.62 -9.31
C THR A 46 -1.68 6.80 -9.23
N LEU A 47 -1.42 7.72 -8.31
CA LEU A 47 -2.16 8.97 -8.21
C LEU A 47 -1.43 10.07 -8.98
N LYS A 48 -2.07 10.59 -10.03
CA LYS A 48 -1.56 11.72 -10.79
C LYS A 48 -2.04 13.02 -10.17
N VAL A 49 -1.10 13.74 -9.58
CA VAL A 49 -1.33 15.10 -9.09
C VAL A 49 -1.50 16.02 -10.29
N ARG A 50 -2.68 16.61 -10.46
CA ARG A 50 -2.83 17.75 -11.35
C ARG A 50 -2.21 18.96 -10.64
N PRO A 51 -1.30 19.72 -11.30
CA PRO A 51 -0.86 20.99 -10.74
C PRO A 51 -2.09 21.88 -10.58
N GLY A 52 -2.52 22.10 -9.34
CA GLY A 52 -3.65 22.96 -9.04
C GLY A 52 -3.23 24.41 -9.19
N GLU A 53 -3.98 25.19 -9.99
CA GLU A 53 -4.15 26.61 -9.69
C GLU A 53 -4.74 26.72 -8.28
N GLY A 54 -4.21 27.66 -7.50
CA GLY A 54 -4.30 27.68 -6.05
C GLY A 54 -5.71 27.74 -5.44
N GLU A 55 -5.74 27.36 -4.16
CA GLU A 55 -6.78 27.57 -3.15
C GLU A 55 -8.20 27.06 -3.46
N GLY A 56 -8.53 25.92 -2.84
CA GLY A 56 -9.91 25.66 -2.41
C GLY A 56 -10.82 24.88 -3.36
N SER A 57 -10.29 24.02 -4.24
CA SER A 57 -11.14 23.11 -5.02
C SER A 57 -10.90 21.65 -4.63
N GLU A 58 -11.91 21.01 -4.04
CA GLU A 58 -12.04 19.54 -3.97
C GLU A 58 -12.11 19.00 -5.41
N ARG A 59 -10.97 18.86 -6.10
CA ARG A 59 -10.74 18.15 -7.37
C ARG A 59 -9.29 18.43 -7.82
N GLY A 60 -8.46 17.48 -8.20
CA GLY A 60 -8.73 16.08 -8.47
C GLY A 60 -7.42 15.33 -8.62
N TRP A 61 -7.36 14.20 -7.92
CA TRP A 61 -6.36 13.18 -8.14
C TRP A 61 -6.92 12.27 -9.23
N GLY A 62 -6.19 12.09 -10.33
CA GLY A 62 -6.52 11.05 -11.30
C GLY A 62 -5.88 9.75 -10.84
N THR A 63 -6.63 8.66 -10.75
CA THR A 63 -6.07 7.31 -10.56
C THR A 63 -5.73 6.72 -11.92
N SER A 64 -4.52 6.20 -12.10
CA SER A 64 -4.20 5.28 -13.19
C SER A 64 -3.72 3.97 -12.58
N ASN A 65 -4.30 2.86 -13.02
CA ASN A 65 -3.78 1.54 -12.67
C ASN A 65 -2.44 1.35 -13.39
N HIS A 66 -1.48 0.70 -12.74
CA HIS A 66 -0.27 0.26 -13.41
C HIS A 66 -0.61 -1.01 -14.19
N GLU A 67 -1.01 -0.88 -15.46
CA GLU A 67 -1.07 -2.02 -16.36
C GLU A 67 0.39 -2.35 -16.72
N GLY A 68 0.95 -3.38 -16.08
CA GLY A 68 2.30 -3.84 -16.37
C GLY A 68 2.44 -4.23 -17.85
N GLU A 69 3.58 -3.87 -18.45
CA GLU A 69 4.02 -4.39 -19.75
C GLU A 69 4.31 -5.90 -19.70
#